data_AF-A0A0F0H3Z9-F1
#
_entry.id   AF-A0A0F0H3Z9-F1
#
_cell.length_a   1.000
_cell.length_b   1.000
_cell.length_c   1.000
_cell.angle_alpha   90.00
_cell.angle_beta   90.00
_cell.angle_gamma   90.00
#
_symmetry.space_group_name_H-M   'P 1'
#
loop_
_entity.id
_entity.type
_entity.pdbx_description
1 polymer ?
#
loop_
_entity_poly.entity_id
_entity_poly.type
_entity_poly.pdbx_seq_one_letter_code
_entity_poly.pdbx_strand_id
1 'polypeptide(L)'
;MQSSTNYDDGLIACQDTELVIRRYYFPFGLAKRVRYDRIRSVRRYALTELRGKYRVWGSGNFTQWFNLDFRRHRKSVGLVLDLGGPMQPVITPVDADRFLEALAAHGVRG
;
A
#
# COMPACT_ATOMS: atom_id res chain seq x y z
N MET A 1 20.53 -1.78 -14.48
CA MET A 1 20.15 -0.75 -13.49
C MET A 1 18.63 -0.65 -13.51
N GLN A 2 17.94 -1.01 -12.42
CA GLN A 2 16.49 -0.79 -12.30
C GLN A 2 16.29 0.68 -11.89
N SER A 3 15.53 1.42 -12.68
CA SER A 3 15.20 2.82 -12.46
C SER A 3 14.50 3.01 -11.12
N SER A 4 14.88 4.03 -10.36
CA SER A 4 14.26 4.38 -9.06
C SER A 4 12.76 4.71 -9.14
N THR A 5 12.20 4.82 -10.35
CA THR A 5 10.78 5.12 -10.62
C THR A 5 9.86 3.90 -10.70
N ASN A 6 10.40 2.68 -10.81
CA ASN A 6 9.60 1.48 -11.07
C ASN A 6 9.67 0.47 -9.91
N TYR A 7 8.51 0.23 -9.30
CA TYR A 7 8.30 -0.75 -8.25
C TYR A 7 7.15 -1.65 -8.65
N ASP A 8 7.34 -2.97 -8.60
CA ASP A 8 6.26 -3.94 -8.71
C ASP A 8 6.64 -5.20 -7.91
N ASP A 9 5.83 -5.56 -6.92
CA ASP A 9 6.01 -6.78 -6.12
C ASP A 9 4.90 -7.83 -6.33
N GLY A 10 4.09 -7.64 -7.37
CA GLY A 10 2.96 -8.51 -7.71
C GLY A 10 1.66 -8.21 -6.94
N LEU A 11 1.70 -7.46 -5.83
CA LEU A 11 0.49 -6.94 -5.16
C LEU A 11 0.39 -5.43 -5.26
N ILE A 12 1.52 -4.74 -5.30
CA ILE A 12 1.62 -3.28 -5.33
C ILE A 12 2.56 -2.91 -6.47
N ALA A 13 2.16 -1.94 -7.30
CA ALA A 13 2.98 -1.44 -8.39
C ALA A 13 2.91 0.09 -8.51
N CYS A 14 4.06 0.74 -8.69
CA CYS A 14 4.17 2.13 -9.12
C CYS A 14 4.26 2.15 -10.64
N GLN A 15 3.20 2.59 -11.31
CA GLN A 15 3.17 2.84 -12.76
C GLN A 15 3.51 4.30 -13.04
N ASP A 16 3.55 4.70 -14.31
CA ASP A 16 4.00 6.04 -14.71
C ASP A 16 3.16 7.18 -14.10
N THR A 17 1.85 6.97 -13.92
CA THR A 17 0.92 8.02 -13.47
C THR A 17 0.16 7.66 -12.19
N GLU A 18 0.27 6.42 -11.72
CA GLU A 18 -0.53 5.92 -10.60
C GLU A 18 0.10 4.77 -9.84
N LEU A 19 -0.28 4.68 -8.57
CA LEU A 19 -0.11 3.52 -7.72
C LEU A 19 -1.25 2.51 -7.96
N VAL A 20 -0.88 1.27 -8.24
CA VAL A 20 -1.81 0.15 -8.37
C VAL A 20 -1.71 -0.75 -7.13
N ILE A 21 -2.84 -0.91 -6.44
CA ILE A 21 -2.99 -1.83 -5.32
C ILE A 21 -3.89 -2.98 -5.80
N ARG A 22 -3.28 -4.12 -6.11
CA ARG A 22 -4.00 -5.30 -6.61
C ARG A 22 -4.77 -5.97 -5.48
N ARG A 23 -5.85 -6.66 -5.86
CA ARG A 23 -6.70 -7.41 -4.93
C ARG A 23 -7.25 -6.56 -3.79
N TYR A 24 -7.68 -5.34 -4.10
CA TYR A 24 -8.09 -4.36 -3.10
C TYR A 24 -9.57 -4.51 -2.72
N TYR A 25 -10.46 -4.50 -3.70
CA TYR A 25 -11.91 -4.47 -3.46
C TYR A 25 -12.46 -5.88 -3.25
N PHE A 26 -13.01 -6.12 -2.06
CA PHE A 26 -13.76 -7.32 -1.73
C PHE A 26 -15.12 -7.32 -2.43
N PRO A 27 -15.65 -8.46 -2.90
CA PRO A 27 -15.07 -9.82 -2.85
C PRO A 27 -14.25 -10.21 -4.09
N PHE A 28 -14.27 -9.42 -5.16
CA PHE A 28 -13.75 -9.84 -6.47
C PHE A 28 -12.25 -9.62 -6.67
N GLY A 29 -11.58 -8.93 -5.74
CA GLY A 29 -10.14 -8.67 -5.84
C GLY A 29 -9.78 -7.70 -6.96
N LEU A 30 -10.70 -6.81 -7.34
CA LEU A 30 -10.41 -5.75 -8.29
C LEU A 30 -9.32 -4.83 -7.74
N ALA A 31 -8.45 -4.33 -8.64
CA ALA A 31 -7.39 -3.43 -8.26
C ALA A 31 -7.95 -2.04 -7.91
N LYS A 32 -7.34 -1.40 -6.91
CA LYS A 32 -7.50 0.04 -6.68
C LYS A 32 -6.35 0.75 -7.36
N ARG A 33 -6.67 1.74 -8.19
CA ARG A 33 -5.73 2.61 -8.87
C ARG A 33 -5.81 4.00 -8.23
N VAL A 34 -4.65 4.58 -7.92
CA VAL A 34 -4.55 5.84 -7.18
C VAL A 34 -3.51 6.72 -7.86
N ARG A 35 -3.93 7.81 -8.49
CA ARG A 35 -3.02 8.83 -9.01
C ARG A 35 -2.16 9.40 -7.89
N TYR A 36 -0.89 9.69 -8.20
CA TYR A 36 0.06 10.17 -7.20
C TYR A 36 -0.37 11.49 -6.54
N ASP A 37 -0.99 12.39 -7.30
CA ASP A 37 -1.54 13.67 -6.81
C ASP A 37 -2.69 13.53 -5.79
N ARG A 38 -3.25 12.32 -5.64
CA ARG A 38 -4.27 12.00 -4.64
C ARG A 38 -3.69 11.48 -3.33
N ILE A 39 -2.40 11.14 -3.29
CA ILE A 39 -1.72 10.62 -2.09
C ILE A 39 -1.19 11.83 -1.31
N ARG A 40 -1.85 12.15 -0.19
CA ARG A 40 -1.50 13.30 0.65
C ARG A 40 -0.27 13.06 1.51
N SER A 41 -0.16 11.85 2.06
CA SER A 41 0.98 11.41 2.86
C SER A 41 1.04 9.88 2.93
N VAL A 42 2.20 9.33 3.23
CA VAL A 42 2.39 7.89 3.43
C VAL A 42 3.03 7.62 4.79
N ARG A 43 2.27 7.04 5.71
CA ARG A 43 2.75 6.78 7.06
C ARG A 43 3.22 5.34 7.21
N ARG A 44 4.51 5.17 7.50
CA ARG A 44 5.13 3.88 7.85
C ARG A 44 4.82 3.49 9.30
N TYR A 45 4.56 2.21 9.54
CA TYR A 45 4.45 1.66 10.88
C TYR A 45 4.87 0.18 10.93
N ALA A 46 5.25 -0.29 12.13
CA ALA A 46 5.56 -1.69 12.36
C ALA A 46 4.28 -2.55 12.43
N LEU A 47 4.24 -3.62 11.63
CA LEU A 47 3.20 -4.65 11.71
C LEU A 47 3.43 -5.50 12.96
N THR A 48 2.46 -5.43 13.86
CA THR A 48 2.35 -6.32 15.01
C THR A 48 1.03 -7.07 14.94
N GLU A 49 0.83 -8.04 15.81
CA GLU A 49 -0.42 -8.80 15.88
C GLU A 49 -1.63 -7.86 16.06
N LEU A 50 -1.48 -6.85 16.93
CA LEU A 50 -2.48 -5.81 17.19
C LEU A 50 -2.58 -4.76 16.07
N ARG A 51 -1.60 -4.68 15.17
CA ARG A 51 -1.54 -3.69 14.08
C ARG A 51 -1.71 -4.33 12.69
N GLY A 52 -2.49 -5.42 12.63
CA GLY A 52 -2.97 -5.98 11.37
C GLY A 52 -2.02 -6.98 10.70
N LYS A 53 -0.99 -7.49 11.37
CA LYS A 53 -0.05 -8.48 10.80
C LYS A 53 -0.75 -9.74 10.28
N TYR A 54 -1.82 -10.19 10.94
CA TYR A 54 -2.62 -11.35 10.54
C TYR A 54 -3.91 -11.00 9.80
N ARG A 55 -4.19 -9.71 9.55
CA ARG A 55 -5.33 -9.32 8.71
C ARG A 55 -5.03 -9.83 7.30
N VAL A 56 -5.88 -10.66 6.71
CA VAL A 56 -5.64 -11.17 5.35
C VAL A 56 -6.21 -10.21 4.30
N TRP A 57 -7.42 -9.69 4.53
CA TRP A 57 -8.12 -8.76 3.64
C TRP A 57 -9.13 -7.92 4.42
N GLY A 58 -9.46 -6.74 3.90
CA GLY A 58 -10.55 -5.91 4.38
C GLY A 58 -10.15 -5.07 5.58
N SER A 59 -11.15 -4.61 6.31
CA SER A 59 -10.94 -3.77 7.48
C SER A 59 -10.95 -4.56 8.79
N GLY A 60 -10.22 -4.05 9.79
CA GLY A 60 -10.38 -4.44 11.19
C GLY A 60 -10.97 -3.33 12.08
N ASN A 61 -11.20 -2.15 11.54
CA ASN A 61 -11.73 -0.98 12.23
C ASN A 61 -12.56 -0.11 11.25
N PHE A 62 -12.91 1.12 11.59
CA PHE A 62 -13.67 2.00 10.69
C PHE A 62 -12.80 2.92 9.82
N THR A 63 -11.46 2.81 9.89
CA THR A 63 -10.54 3.78 9.29
C THR A 63 -9.49 3.19 8.35
N GLN A 64 -9.23 1.87 8.38
CA GLN A 64 -8.13 1.25 7.65
C GLN A 64 -8.58 0.03 6.83
N TRP A 65 -8.33 0.04 5.52
CA TRP A 65 -8.65 -1.07 4.63
C TRP A 65 -7.41 -1.74 4.06
N PHE A 66 -7.22 -3.03 4.34
CA PHE A 66 -6.09 -3.81 3.86
C PHE A 66 -6.47 -4.51 2.55
N ASN A 67 -5.59 -4.50 1.54
CA ASN A 67 -5.78 -5.35 0.35
C ASN A 67 -5.58 -6.84 0.69
N LEU A 68 -5.98 -7.76 -0.19
CA LEU A 68 -5.76 -9.18 0.01
C LEU A 68 -4.27 -9.52 -0.10
N ASP A 69 -3.66 -9.92 1.02
CA ASP A 69 -2.26 -10.34 1.11
C ASP A 69 -2.11 -11.54 2.04
N PHE A 70 -2.05 -12.74 1.46
CA PHE A 70 -1.86 -13.99 2.21
C PHE A 70 -0.49 -14.07 2.89
N ARG A 71 0.50 -13.28 2.45
CA ARG A 71 1.86 -13.30 2.99
C ARG A 71 2.11 -12.17 3.99
N ARG A 72 1.09 -11.37 4.35
CA ARG A 72 1.23 -10.24 5.30
C ARG A 72 1.85 -10.64 6.63
N HIS A 73 1.53 -11.83 7.13
CA HIS A 73 2.08 -12.39 8.38
C HIS A 73 3.62 -12.52 8.38
N ARG A 74 4.26 -12.56 7.20
CA ARG A 74 5.71 -12.64 7.03
C ARG A 74 6.39 -11.27 6.94
N LYS A 75 5.60 -10.19 6.88
CA LYS A 75 6.09 -8.82 6.70
C LYS A 75 6.11 -8.10 8.05
N SER A 76 7.03 -7.14 8.18
CA SER A 76 7.22 -6.34 9.40
C SER A 76 6.78 -4.88 9.24
N VAL A 77 6.55 -4.41 8.02
CA VAL A 77 6.22 -3.01 7.71
C VAL A 77 4.87 -2.92 7.03
N GLY A 78 4.04 -1.99 7.50
CA GLY A 78 2.82 -1.54 6.86
C GLY A 78 2.89 -0.06 6.55
N LEU A 79 2.25 0.33 5.45
CA LEU A 79 2.14 1.71 5.03
C LEU A 79 0.66 2.09 4.94
N VAL A 80 0.30 3.20 5.57
CA VAL A 80 -1.04 3.79 5.49
C VAL A 80 -0.99 4.92 4.47
N LEU A 81 -1.86 4.86 3.46
CA LEU A 81 -1.99 5.91 2.45
C LEU A 81 -3.11 6.88 2.89
N ASP A 82 -2.75 8.13 3.12
CA ASP A 82 -3.77 9.16 3.28
C ASP A 82 -4.25 9.65 1.92
N LEU A 83 -5.50 9.31 1.58
CA LEU A 83 -6.17 9.76 0.35
C LEU A 83 -7.21 10.86 0.62
N GLY A 84 -7.28 11.34 1.86
CA GLY A 84 -8.21 12.38 2.28
C GLY A 84 -9.64 11.95 2.57
N GLY A 85 -9.89 10.64 2.58
CA GLY A 85 -11.18 10.05 2.94
C GLY A 85 -11.13 9.38 4.31
N PRO A 86 -12.30 8.99 4.84
CA PRO A 86 -12.40 8.34 6.15
C PRO A 86 -11.77 6.93 6.19
N MET A 87 -11.64 6.28 5.03
CA MET A 87 -11.07 4.95 4.89
C MET A 87 -9.72 5.04 4.17
N GLN A 88 -8.64 4.75 4.90
CA GLN A 88 -7.27 4.80 4.40
C GLN A 88 -6.80 3.41 3.96
N PRO A 89 -6.32 3.24 2.72
CA PRO A 89 -5.66 2.02 2.30
C PRO A 89 -4.45 1.71 3.18
N VAL A 90 -4.33 0.44 3.57
CA VAL A 90 -3.12 -0.10 4.17
C VAL A 90 -2.52 -1.12 3.21
N ILE A 91 -1.27 -0.89 2.85
CA ILE A 91 -0.50 -1.75 1.96
C ILE A 91 0.74 -2.26 2.68
N THR A 92 1.23 -3.40 2.22
CA THR A 92 2.36 -4.10 2.81
C THR A 92 3.33 -4.49 1.69
N PRO A 93 4.11 -3.53 1.14
CA PRO A 93 5.09 -3.82 0.10
C PRO A 93 6.10 -4.87 0.57
N VAL A 94 6.62 -5.68 -0.36
CA VAL A 94 7.70 -6.64 -0.06
C VAL A 94 8.97 -5.89 0.38
N ASP A 95 9.30 -4.80 -0.30
CA ASP A 95 10.40 -3.90 0.06
C ASP A 95 9.84 -2.48 0.25
N ALA A 96 9.65 -2.10 1.52
CA ALA A 96 9.02 -0.84 1.86
C ALA A 96 9.91 0.36 1.55
N ASP A 97 11.23 0.21 1.60
CA ASP A 97 12.16 1.31 1.35
C ASP A 97 12.23 1.61 -0.14
N ARG A 98 12.41 0.57 -0.97
CA ARG A 98 12.34 0.70 -2.43
C ARG A 98 10.97 1.23 -2.90
N PHE A 99 9.88 0.82 -2.25
CA PHE A 99 8.55 1.35 -2.56
C PHE A 99 8.44 2.85 -2.27
N LEU A 100 8.96 3.32 -1.13
CA LEU A 100 8.94 4.74 -0.76
C LEU A 100 9.84 5.58 -1.68
N GLU A 101 11.00 5.05 -2.10
CA GLU A 101 11.85 5.68 -3.11
C GLU A 101 11.10 5.85 -4.45
N ALA A 102 10.36 4.83 -4.88
CA ALA A 102 9.55 4.91 -6.09
C ALA A 102 8.43 5.96 -5.97
N LEU A 103 7.74 6.01 -4.83
CA LEU A 103 6.74 7.06 -4.58
C LEU A 103 7.35 8.47 -4.60
N ALA A 104 8.52 8.65 -3.99
CA ALA A 104 9.23 9.93 -3.97
C ALA A 104 9.64 10.38 -5.38
N ALA A 105 10.04 9.45 -6.25
CA ALA A 105 10.34 9.74 -7.65
C ALA A 105 9.12 10.24 -8.44
N HIS A 106 7.90 9.91 -7.98
CA HIS A 106 6.63 10.41 -8.52
C HIS A 106 6.08 11.64 -7.78
N GLY A 107 6.88 12.27 -6.91
CA GLY A 107 6.53 13.50 -6.20
C GLY A 107 5.68 13.32 -4.94
N VAL A 108 5.43 12.09 -4.50
CA VAL A 108 4.72 11.80 -3.24
C VAL A 108 5.71 11.90 -2.09
N ARG A 109 5.44 12.78 -1.12
CA ARG A 109 6.26 12.92 0.09
C ARG A 109 5.72 12.06 1.23
N GLY A 110 6.61 11.40 1.95
CA GLY A 110 6.33 10.59 3.15
C GLY A 110 5.96 11.46 4.34
#